data_AF-A0A7Y4U698-F1
#
_entry.id   AF-A0A7Y4U698-F1
#
_cell.length_a   1.000
_cell.length_b   1.000
_cell.length_c   1.000
_cell.angle_alpha   90.00
_cell.angle_beta   90.00
_cell.angle_gamma   90.00
#
_symmetry.space_group_name_H-M   'P 1'
#
loop_
_entity.id
_entity.type
_entity.pdbx_description
1 polymer ?
#
loop_
_entity_poly.entity_id
_entity_poly.type
_entity_poly.pdbx_seq_one_letter_code
_entity_poly.pdbx_strand_id
1 'polypeptide(L)'
;MRRAVLLSFLFLLPGLVRANDNHCDDVAAWKDWDARAATHPDDTALHTLHALWMGLCAKVTRNEFTTDQADEVFEYVRRAFIERRREHDAEKADTPKM
;
A
#
# COMPACT_ATOMS: atom_id res chain seq x y z
N MET A 1 -33.37 -44.31 -28.67
CA MET A 1 -32.27 -44.15 -27.69
C MET A 1 -31.71 -42.76 -27.86
N ARG A 2 -31.81 -41.93 -26.81
CA ARG A 2 -31.64 -40.46 -26.86
C ARG A 2 -30.17 -40.08 -27.04
N ARG A 3 -29.91 -39.28 -28.07
CA ARG A 3 -28.67 -38.50 -28.24
C ARG A 3 -28.64 -37.38 -27.19
N ALA A 4 -27.43 -36.86 -26.97
CA ALA A 4 -27.07 -35.71 -26.13
C ALA A 4 -26.65 -36.05 -24.71
N VAL A 5 -25.34 -36.12 -24.48
CA VAL A 5 -24.66 -35.38 -23.40
C VAL A 5 -23.25 -35.05 -23.90
N LEU A 6 -23.15 -34.04 -24.77
CA LEU A 6 -21.88 -33.46 -25.24
C LEU A 6 -21.77 -32.05 -24.66
N LEU A 7 -21.69 -31.93 -23.33
CA LEU A 7 -21.59 -30.64 -22.62
C LEU A 7 -20.92 -30.82 -21.24
N SER A 8 -19.77 -31.49 -21.18
CA SER A 8 -19.05 -31.73 -19.91
C SER A 8 -17.56 -31.37 -19.93
N PHE A 9 -17.14 -30.42 -20.76
CA PHE A 9 -15.73 -29.97 -20.79
C PHE A 9 -15.53 -28.45 -20.76
N LEU A 10 -16.52 -27.71 -20.24
CA LEU A 10 -16.44 -26.25 -20.06
C LEU A 10 -16.27 -25.82 -18.59
N PHE A 11 -15.76 -26.73 -17.75
CA PHE A 11 -15.50 -26.49 -16.32
C PHE A 11 -14.01 -26.61 -15.95
N LEU A 12 -13.11 -26.52 -16.93
CA LEU A 12 -11.66 -26.60 -16.71
C LEU A 12 -10.93 -25.29 -16.98
N LEU A 13 -11.53 -24.18 -16.58
CA LEU A 13 -10.75 -23.00 -16.21
C LEU A 13 -10.72 -22.99 -14.69
N PRO A 14 -9.71 -23.62 -14.03
CA PRO A 14 -9.38 -23.15 -12.70
C PRO A 14 -9.04 -21.68 -12.91
N GLY A 15 -9.97 -20.82 -12.50
CA GLY A 15 -9.82 -19.39 -12.59
C GLY A 15 -8.43 -19.05 -12.09
N LEU A 16 -7.75 -18.18 -12.82
CA LEU A 16 -6.67 -17.37 -12.30
C LEU A 16 -7.18 -16.67 -11.03
N VAL A 17 -7.22 -17.37 -9.90
CA VAL A 17 -7.20 -16.75 -8.59
C VAL A 17 -5.77 -16.27 -8.46
N ARG A 18 -5.49 -15.16 -9.13
CA ARG A 18 -4.34 -14.33 -8.78
C ARG A 18 -4.64 -13.97 -7.33
N ALA A 19 -3.87 -14.52 -6.39
CA ALA A 19 -3.86 -14.02 -5.03
C ALA A 19 -3.72 -12.50 -5.16
N ASN A 20 -4.78 -11.79 -4.82
CA ASN A 20 -4.77 -10.34 -4.84
C ASN A 20 -3.89 -9.99 -3.63
N ASP A 21 -2.60 -9.73 -3.84
CA ASP A 21 -1.66 -9.21 -2.83
C ASP A 21 -2.04 -7.75 -2.48
N ASN A 22 -3.32 -7.53 -2.20
CA ASN A 22 -3.88 -6.25 -1.84
C ASN A 22 -3.62 -6.01 -0.35
N HIS A 23 -2.50 -5.37 -0.05
CA HIS A 23 -2.15 -4.96 1.32
C HIS A 23 -3.22 -4.07 1.97
N CYS A 24 -4.13 -3.49 1.20
CA CYS A 24 -5.27 -2.74 1.74
C CYS A 24 -6.23 -3.59 2.58
N ASP A 25 -6.28 -4.90 2.33
CA ASP A 25 -7.09 -5.85 3.11
C ASP A 25 -6.29 -6.53 4.24
N ASP A 26 -5.01 -6.15 4.42
CA ASP A 26 -4.13 -6.72 5.45
C ASP A 26 -4.35 -6.07 6.82
N VAL A 27 -5.20 -6.72 7.63
CA VAL A 27 -5.51 -6.32 9.01
C VAL A 27 -4.26 -6.19 9.89
N ALA A 28 -3.21 -6.96 9.63
CA ALA A 28 -1.97 -6.86 10.41
C ALA A 28 -1.21 -5.57 10.04
N ALA A 29 -1.16 -5.22 8.76
CA ALA A 29 -0.56 -3.97 8.30
C ALA A 29 -1.29 -2.74 8.87
N TRP A 30 -2.63 -2.75 8.90
CA TRP A 30 -3.44 -1.69 9.54
C TRP A 30 -3.02 -1.47 11.00
N LYS A 31 -2.94 -2.55 11.78
CA LYS A 31 -2.56 -2.47 13.20
C LYS A 31 -1.14 -1.96 13.40
N ASP A 32 -0.21 -2.35 12.55
CA ASP A 32 1.19 -1.88 12.62
C ASP A 32 1.27 -0.37 12.33
N TRP A 33 0.56 0.12 11.30
CA TRP A 33 0.48 1.55 10.99
C TRP A 33 -0.11 2.37 12.13
N ASP A 34 -1.24 1.93 12.69
CA ASP A 34 -1.87 2.58 13.84
C ASP A 34 -0.93 2.63 15.05
N ALA A 35 -0.25 1.52 15.36
CA ALA A 35 0.68 1.45 16.48
C ALA A 35 1.90 2.37 16.27
N ARG A 36 2.46 2.44 15.06
CA ARG A 36 3.56 3.35 14.73
C ARG A 36 3.14 4.81 14.89
N ALA A 37 1.98 5.18 14.34
CA ALA A 37 1.46 6.54 14.45
C ALA A 37 1.19 6.93 15.91
N ALA A 38 0.65 6.01 16.72
CA ALA A 38 0.40 6.28 18.14
C ALA A 38 1.68 6.46 18.97
N THR A 39 2.76 5.76 18.61
CA THR A 39 4.05 5.83 19.31
C THR A 39 4.92 7.02 18.88
N HIS A 40 4.59 7.69 17.77
CA HIS A 40 5.35 8.83 17.23
C HIS A 40 4.42 10.01 16.90
N PRO A 41 3.72 10.58 17.90
CA PRO A 41 2.69 11.60 17.68
C PRO A 41 3.22 12.88 17.01
N ASP A 42 4.51 13.17 17.18
CA ASP A 42 5.15 14.36 16.61
C ASP A 42 5.76 14.12 15.23
N ASP A 43 5.81 12.86 14.73
CA ASP A 43 6.34 12.57 13.40
C ASP A 43 5.28 12.84 12.33
N THR A 44 5.19 14.11 11.92
CA THR A 44 4.24 14.57 10.90
C THR A 44 4.42 13.82 9.57
N ALA A 45 5.64 13.39 9.23
CA ALA A 45 5.88 12.63 8.01
C ALA A 45 5.27 11.22 8.10
N LEU A 46 5.39 10.55 9.25
CA LEU A 46 4.75 9.27 9.50
C LEU A 46 3.21 9.39 9.43
N HIS A 47 2.63 10.39 10.08
CA HIS A 47 1.19 10.63 10.02
C HIS A 47 0.70 10.92 8.59
N THR A 48 1.49 11.65 7.80
CA THR A 48 1.16 11.91 6.40
C THR A 48 1.19 10.64 5.56
N LEU A 49 2.19 9.77 5.75
CA LEU A 49 2.25 8.48 5.06
C LEU A 49 1.08 7.58 5.46
N HIS A 50 0.74 7.54 6.75
CA HIS A 50 -0.40 6.76 7.24
C HIS A 50 -1.71 7.25 6.61
N ALA A 51 -1.97 8.55 6.61
CA ALA A 51 -3.15 9.14 5.98
C ALA A 51 -3.19 8.88 4.47
N LEU A 52 -2.05 8.99 3.78
CA LEU A 52 -1.94 8.67 2.36
C LEU A 52 -2.29 7.21 2.08
N TRP A 53 -1.73 6.28 2.85
CA TRP A 53 -2.00 4.85 2.68
C TRP A 53 -3.49 4.54 2.85
N MET A 54 -4.14 5.07 3.90
CA MET A 54 -5.60 4.92 4.09
C MET A 54 -6.39 5.47 2.89
N GLY A 55 -6.03 6.67 2.41
CA GLY A 55 -6.70 7.30 1.27
C GLY A 55 -6.54 6.50 -0.03
N LEU A 56 -5.37 5.93 -0.27
CA LEU A 56 -5.09 5.07 -1.42
C LEU A 56 -5.88 3.76 -1.34
N CYS A 57 -5.94 3.12 -0.17
CA CYS A 57 -6.74 1.92 0.01
C CYS A 57 -8.24 2.17 -0.15
N ALA A 58 -8.74 3.35 0.25
CA ALA A 58 -10.10 3.76 -0.06
C ALA A 58 -10.33 3.94 -1.56
N LYS A 59 -9.33 4.37 -2.35
CA LYS A 59 -9.43 4.46 -3.82
C LYS A 59 -9.41 3.09 -4.48
N VAL A 60 -8.57 2.17 -4.01
CA VAL A 60 -8.55 0.77 -4.47
C VAL A 60 -9.91 0.10 -4.23
N THR A 61 -10.48 0.26 -3.03
CA THR A 61 -11.81 -0.28 -2.69
C THR A 61 -12.90 0.23 -3.63
N ARG A 62 -12.79 1.48 -4.09
CA ARG A 62 -13.74 2.11 -5.03
C ARG A 62 -13.46 1.77 -6.50
N ASN A 63 -12.48 0.92 -6.79
CA ASN A 63 -11.98 0.63 -8.14
C ASN A 63 -11.54 1.89 -8.91
N GLU A 64 -11.16 2.97 -8.20
CA GLU A 64 -10.59 4.17 -8.82
C GLU A 64 -9.10 3.95 -9.15
N PHE A 65 -8.43 3.10 -8.37
CA PHE A 65 -7.01 2.75 -8.47
C PHE A 65 -6.86 1.22 -8.45
N THR A 66 -5.85 0.69 -9.13
CA THR A 66 -5.34 -0.66 -8.85
C THR A 66 -4.42 -0.62 -7.62
N THR A 67 -4.19 -1.78 -6.99
CA THR A 67 -3.20 -1.90 -5.91
C THR A 67 -1.81 -1.43 -6.37
N ASP A 68 -1.36 -1.84 -7.56
CA ASP A 68 -0.07 -1.41 -8.13
C ASP A 68 0.02 0.13 -8.28
N GLN A 69 -1.04 0.80 -8.73
CA GLN A 69 -1.08 2.26 -8.84
C GLN A 69 -1.02 2.94 -7.47
N ALA A 70 -1.67 2.35 -6.46
CA ALA A 70 -1.58 2.84 -5.09
C ALA A 70 -0.15 2.70 -4.55
N ASP A 71 0.50 1.56 -4.81
CA ASP A 71 1.88 1.30 -4.38
C ASP A 71 2.88 2.28 -4.99
N GLU A 72 2.75 2.55 -6.28
CA GLU A 72 3.61 3.51 -6.96
C GLU A 72 3.51 4.91 -6.34
N VAL A 73 2.29 5.38 -6.05
CA VAL A 73 2.06 6.69 -5.41
C VAL A 73 2.60 6.70 -3.98
N PHE A 74 2.32 5.65 -3.20
CA PHE A 74 2.79 5.57 -1.82
C PHE A 74 4.32 5.59 -1.75
N GLU A 75 4.98 4.76 -2.55
CA GLU A 75 6.44 4.66 -2.57
C GLU A 75 7.11 5.93 -3.12
N TYR A 76 6.47 6.63 -4.06
CA TYR A 76 6.93 7.94 -4.50
C TYR A 76 7.01 8.94 -3.33
N VAL A 77 5.93 9.06 -2.55
CA VAL A 77 5.89 9.99 -1.40
C VAL A 77 6.84 9.54 -0.29
N ARG A 78 6.90 8.23 0.00
CA ARG A 78 7.81 7.68 1.01
C ARG A 78 9.27 7.99 0.70
N ARG A 79 9.69 7.82 -0.56
CA ARG A 79 11.06 8.17 -0.99
C ARG A 79 11.36 9.65 -0.78
N ALA A 80 10.44 10.54 -1.14
CA ALA A 80 10.61 11.99 -0.96
C ALA A 80 10.80 12.37 0.52
N PHE A 81 10.09 11.71 1.45
CA PHE A 81 10.29 11.95 2.88
C PHE A 81 11.62 11.42 3.41
N ILE A 82 12.06 10.25 2.94
CA ILE A 82 13.37 9.69 3.32
C ILE A 82 14.49 10.61 2.84
N GLU A 83 14.40 11.10 1.60
CA GLU A 83 15.39 12.03 1.03
C GLU A 83 15.46 13.32 1.82
N ARG A 84 14.32 13.98 2.06
CA ARG A 84 14.27 15.21 2.86
C ARG A 84 14.86 15.02 4.26
N ARG A 85 14.61 13.88 4.92
CA ARG A 85 15.14 13.61 6.26
C ARG A 85 16.67 13.47 6.22
N ARG A 86 17.22 12.79 5.21
CA ARG A 86 18.68 12.68 5.00
C ARG A 86 19.34 14.04 4.75
N GLU A 87 18.72 14.90 3.95
CA GLU A 87 19.23 16.25 3.68
C GLU A 87 19.29 17.09 4.95
N HIS A 88 18.21 17.11 5.72
CA HIS A 88 18.15 17.83 6.99
C HIS A 88 19.14 17.29 8.04
N ASP A 89 19.34 15.97 8.09
CA ASP A 89 20.32 15.36 9.00
C ASP A 89 21.76 15.69 8.58
N ALA A 90 22.03 15.78 7.26
CA ALA A 90 23.32 16.24 6.73
C ALA A 90 23.56 17.73 7.01
N GLU A 91 22.56 18.59 6.84
CA GLU A 91 22.65 20.03 7.15
C GLU A 91 22.98 20.26 8.63
N LYS A 92 22.30 19.53 9.54
CA LYS A 92 22.57 19.58 10.98
C LYS A 92 23.97 19.12 11.35
N ALA A 93 24.57 18.21 10.58
CA ALA A 93 25.92 17.72 10.82
C ALA A 93 26.99 18.73 10.38
N ASP A 94 26.69 19.57 9.39
CA ASP A 94 27.61 20.59 8.85
C ASP A 94 27.58 21.92 9.63
N THR A 95 26.51 22.20 10.39
CA THR A 95 26.43 23.45 11.17
C THR A 95 27.34 23.38 12.41
N PRO A 96 28.36 24.26 12.56
CA PRO A 96 29.22 24.26 13.74
C PRO A 96 28.40 24.66 14.97
N LYS A 97 28.47 23.86 16.04
CA LYS A 97 27.94 24.26 17.36
C LYS A 97 28.77 25.44 17.86
N MET A 98 28.20 26.65 17.84
CA MET A 98 28.72 27.84 18.51
C MET A 98 28.40 27.80 20.01
#